data_AF-T0ZZ20-F1
#
_entry.id   AF-T0ZZ20-F1
#
_cell.length_a   1.000
_cell.length_b   1.000
_cell.length_c   1.000
_cell.angle_alpha   90.00
_cell.angle_beta   90.00
_cell.angle_gamma   90.00
#
_symmetry.space_group_name_H-M   'P 1'
#
loop_
_entity.id
_entity.type
_entity.pdbx_description
1 polymer ?
#
loop_
_entity_poly.entity_id
_entity_poly.type
_entity_poly.pdbx_seq_one_letter_code
_entity_poly.pdbx_strand_id
1 'polypeptide(L)' 'MSGSGKSSLAFDTLYAEGQRRYIESLSSYARQFLGQMDKPDVDSIDGLSPAIAIEQRAG' A
#
# COMPACT_ATOMS: atom_id res chain seq x y z
N MET A 1 7.83 -9.03 -19.86
CA MET A 1 9.04 -9.32 -19.05
C MET A 1 8.66 -9.42 -17.58
N SER A 2 8.70 -10.66 -17.05
CA SER A 2 8.69 -10.93 -15.61
C SER A 2 10.03 -10.48 -15.02
N GLY A 3 10.04 -9.87 -13.83
CA GLY A 3 11.27 -9.44 -13.14
C GLY A 3 11.73 -7.99 -13.36
N SER A 4 11.02 -7.15 -14.11
CA SER A 4 11.44 -5.74 -14.31
C SER A 4 11.05 -4.79 -13.17
N GLY A 5 10.66 -5.30 -11.99
CA GLY A 5 10.30 -4.50 -10.81
C GLY A 5 8.90 -3.84 -10.83
N LYS A 6 8.13 -3.93 -11.91
CA LYS A 6 6.79 -3.29 -12.01
C LYS A 6 5.82 -3.73 -10.91
N SER A 7 5.74 -5.03 -10.64
CA SER A 7 4.86 -5.56 -9.61
C SER A 7 5.29 -5.08 -8.23
N SER A 8 6.60 -5.09 -7.93
CA SER A 8 7.10 -4.57 -6.66
C SER A 8 6.86 -3.08 -6.50
N LEU A 9 7.05 -2.28 -7.55
CA LEU A 9 6.69 -0.87 -7.50
C LEU A 9 5.18 -0.67 -7.23
N ALA A 10 4.32 -1.42 -7.92
CA ALA A 10 2.88 -1.28 -7.79
C ALA A 10 2.35 -1.75 -6.43
N PHE A 11 2.72 -2.96 -6.01
CA PHE A 11 2.16 -3.62 -4.83
C PHE A 11 2.98 -3.36 -3.57
N ASP A 12 4.28 -3.60 -3.63
CA ASP A 12 5.15 -3.54 -2.45
C ASP A 12 5.47 -2.08 -2.05
N THR A 13 5.39 -1.13 -2.99
CA THR A 13 5.65 0.30 -2.72
C THR A 13 4.38 1.14 -2.74
N LEU A 14 3.74 1.32 -3.90
CA LEU A 14 2.66 2.29 -4.07
C LEU A 14 1.38 1.88 -3.30
N TYR A 15 0.95 0.64 -3.46
CA TYR A 15 -0.22 0.13 -2.75
C TYR A 15 0.03 0.07 -1.24
N ALA A 16 1.16 -0.50 -0.81
CA ALA A 16 1.51 -0.60 0.59
C ALA A 16 1.53 0.78 1.29
N GLU A 17 2.19 1.78 0.69
CA GLU A 17 2.24 3.13 1.25
C GLU A 17 0.88 3.83 1.22
N GLY A 18 0.10 3.66 0.14
CA GLY A 18 -1.23 4.24 0.01
C GLY A 18 -2.21 3.69 1.04
N GLN A 19 -2.16 2.38 1.30
CA GLN A 19 -2.96 1.72 2.32
C GLN A 19 -2.51 2.11 3.74
N ARG A 20 -1.19 2.13 4.00
CA ARG A 20 -0.62 2.55 5.30
C ARG A 20 -1.05 3.96 5.68
N ARG A 21 -0.86 4.94 4.78
CA ARG A 21 -1.27 6.34 5.00
C ARG A 21 -2.78 6.47 5.24
N TYR A 22 -3.59 5.70 4.53
CA TYR A 22 -5.03 5.70 4.73
C TYR A 22 -5.39 5.20 6.13
N ILE A 23 -4.86 4.06 6.58
CA ILE A 23 -5.09 3.53 7.94
C ILE A 23 -4.61 4.53 9.02
N GLU A 24 -3.47 5.18 8.80
CA GLU A 24 -2.93 6.20 9.70
C GLU A 24 -3.76 7.48 9.78
N SER A 25 -4.63 7.76 8.80
CA SER A 25 -5.57 8.87 8.86
C SER A 25 -6.83 8.57 9.68
N LEU A 26 -7.10 7.30 9.99
CA LEU A 26 -8.30 6.89 10.73
C LEU A 26 -8.15 7.12 12.23
N SER A 27 -9.27 7.06 12.97
CA SER A 27 -9.24 7.16 14.43
C SER A 27 -8.42 6.05 15.08
N SER A 28 -7.88 6.31 16.27
CA SER A 28 -7.19 5.29 17.07
C SER A 28 -8.06 4.05 17.32
N TYR A 29 -9.36 4.25 17.51
CA TYR A 29 -10.35 3.18 17.65
C TYR A 29 -10.43 2.29 16.40
N ALA A 30 -10.54 2.89 15.20
CA ALA A 30 -10.59 2.11 13.96
C ALA A 30 -9.28 1.34 13.72
N ARG A 31 -8.13 1.94 14.05
CA ARG A 31 -6.81 1.31 13.89
C ARG A 31 -6.60 0.07 14.77
N GLN A 32 -7.30 -0.06 15.90
CA GLN A 32 -7.22 -1.28 16.74
C GLN A 32 -7.64 -2.54 15.97
N PHE A 33 -8.50 -2.41 14.96
CA PHE A 33 -9.03 -3.55 14.20
C PHE A 33 -8.32 -3.77 12.86
N LEU A 34 -7.69 -2.74 12.30
CA LEU A 34 -7.12 -2.77 10.95
C LEU A 34 -5.66 -3.26 10.91
N GLY A 35 -5.03 -3.42 12.08
CA GLY A 35 -3.61 -3.77 12.18
C GLY A 35 -2.68 -2.61 11.80
N GLN A 36 -1.39 -2.83 11.98
CA GLN A 36 -0.35 -1.93 11.48
C GLN A 36 0.18 -2.47 10.16
N MET A 37 0.51 -1.55 9.25
CA MET A 37 1.20 -1.88 8.01
C MET A 37 2.65 -1.42 8.09
N ASP A 38 3.55 -2.27 7.63
CA ASP A 38 4.96 -1.93 7.53
C ASP A 38 5.16 -0.80 6.51
N LYS A 39 6.07 0.11 6.85
CA LYS A 39 6.49 1.16 5.92
C LYS A 39 7.37 0.50 4.83
N PRO A 40 7.05 0.69 3.54
CA PRO A 40 7.88 0.17 2.46
C PRO A 40 9.25 0.86 2.40
N ASP A 41 10.22 0.19 1.78
CA ASP A 41 11.59 0.68 1.59
C ASP A 41 11.62 1.76 0.51
N VAL A 42 11.27 2.99 0.90
CA VAL A 42 11.24 4.17 0.05
C VAL A 42 11.54 5.43 0.87
N ASP A 43 12.29 6.36 0.27
CA ASP A 43 12.62 7.63 0.90
C ASP A 43 11.37 8.51 1.11
N SER A 44 10.68 8.84 0.01
CA SER A 44 9.48 9.66 0.01
C SER A 44 8.55 9.38 -1.18
N ILE A 45 7.25 9.61 -0.98
CA ILE A 45 6.24 9.60 -2.04
C ILE A 45 5.31 10.79 -1.83
N ASP A 46 5.20 11.66 -2.83
CA ASP A 46 4.34 12.82 -2.82
C ASP A 46 3.07 12.59 -3.64
N GLY A 47 1.96 13.22 -3.24
CA GLY A 47 0.69 13.16 -3.98
C GLY A 47 -0.01 11.80 -3.99
N LEU A 48 0.38 10.87 -3.11
CA LEU A 48 -0.22 9.54 -3.05
C LEU A 48 -1.62 9.57 -2.41
N SER A 49 -2.63 9.24 -3.19
CA SER A 49 -4.00 9.01 -2.73
C SER A 49 -4.15 7.65 -2.04
N PRO A 50 -5.22 7.42 -1.26
CA PRO A 50 -5.57 6.07 -0.81
C PRO A 50 -5.61 5.08 -1.97
N ALA A 51 -5.03 3.90 -1.76
CA ALA A 51 -4.85 2.89 -2.81
C ALA A 51 -5.68 1.64 -2.51
N ILE A 52 -6.19 1.02 -3.58
CA ILE A 52 -6.87 -0.29 -3.55
C ILE A 52 -6.21 -1.16 -4.61
N ALA A 53 -5.74 -2.34 -4.20
CA ALA A 53 -5.24 -3.35 -5.12
C ALA A 53 -6.40 -4.19 -5.67
N ILE A 54 -6.40 -4.41 -6.98
CA ILE A 54 -7.32 -5.35 -7.65
C ILE A 54 -6.46 -6.45 -8.24
N GLU A 55 -6.54 -7.64 -7.65
CA GLU A 55 -5.87 -8.82 -8.17
C GLU A 55 -6.73 -9.44 -9.28
N GLN A 56 -6.16 -9.67 -10.46
CA GLN A 56 -6.79 -10.52 -11.45
C GLN A 56 -6.67 -11.98 -11.00
N ARG A 57 -7.79 -12.56 -10.56
CA ARG A 57 -7.87 -14.02 -10.43
C ARG A 57 -7.71 -14.64 -11.82
N ALA A 58 -6.62 -15.38 -12.03
CA ALA A 58 -6.49 -16.23 -13.21
C ALA A 58 -7.56 -17.33 -13.12
N GLY A 59 -8.35 -17.47 -14.19
CA GLY A 59 -9.33 -18.55 -14.34
C GLY A 59 -8.67 -19.90 -14.58
#